data_AF-A0A1F6CPZ3-F1
#
_entry.id   AF-A0A1F6CPZ3-F1
#
_cell.length_a   1.000
_cell.length_b   1.000
_cell.length_c   1.000
_cell.angle_alpha   90.00
_cell.angle_beta   90.00
_cell.angle_gamma   90.00
#
_symmetry.space_group_name_H-M   'P 1'
#
loop_
_entity.id
_entity.type
_entity.pdbx_description
1 polymer ?
#
loop_
_entity_poly.entity_id
_entity_poly.type
_entity_poly.pdbx_seq_one_letter_code
_entity_poly.pdbx_strand_id
1 'polypeptide(L)'
;MLVLAFMGIFLLIMGTITSYAFEQAKYGRALYAREQALGIAEAGLEYYRWFLAHNPNDLTNGTGVAGPYAYTVDDPEGGTLGSASISVTGNSQCGVIQSIDITSEGTSDSNTAFKRTLYGRYMRQSVAAYSYLLNSNVHAGSDRAITGLYFSNGGIRMDGTNNSDVSSALTTWNCTSSYGCSPAVNPAPGVIGSGSGSALWHNSAASIDFAGIATSLANLKTYAQNNGGLYFASSTGAVNSRGYHFVFQSNDTVDVYRITATTPVQGAPNGSPYVTEYNIIATQSLLGNYTIPSACSLIFVEDRIWVEGVVSGKVTIVAASPTDTGTTPYVILPGNITYATNDGTAGFTAISESDVLIPLNSPDVMEIHGIFVAHNGRYGRNHYTTANGSDDVPESYNSYVIQSQLTTVGTIVSSGRTGTKWTNSGVTTSGYQTRIDAYDQLQATNPPPFTPSASVDHSYVLWREQ
;
A
#
# COMPACT_ATOMS: atom_id res chain seq x y z
N MET A 1 -32.50 12.34 -72.90
CA MET A 1 -31.19 11.94 -72.32
C MET A 1 -30.97 12.53 -70.92
N LEU A 2 -31.18 13.84 -70.72
CA LEU A 2 -31.07 14.51 -69.42
C LEU A 2 -31.97 13.92 -68.31
N VAL A 3 -33.22 13.56 -68.62
CA VAL A 3 -34.16 12.95 -67.65
C VAL A 3 -33.68 11.58 -67.15
N LEU A 4 -33.13 10.75 -68.04
CA LEU A 4 -32.59 9.43 -67.68
C LEU A 4 -31.34 9.56 -66.80
N ALA A 5 -30.48 10.54 -67.08
CA ALA A 5 -29.30 10.82 -66.25
C ALA A 5 -29.69 11.31 -64.84
N PHE A 6 -30.67 12.22 -64.74
CA PHE A 6 -31.18 12.69 -63.45
C PHE A 6 -31.86 11.58 -62.64
N MET A 7 -32.67 10.72 -63.28
CA MET A 7 -33.25 9.56 -62.60
C MET A 7 -32.19 8.57 -62.13
N GLY A 8 -31.14 8.33 -62.93
CA GLY A 8 -30.03 7.46 -62.55
C GLY A 8 -29.26 7.99 -61.33
N ILE A 9 -28.93 9.28 -61.31
CA ILE A 9 -28.27 9.93 -60.17
C ILE A 9 -29.17 9.92 -58.93
N PHE A 10 -30.47 10.22 -59.10
CA PHE A 10 -31.42 10.21 -57.99
C PHE A 10 -31.56 8.81 -57.36
N LEU A 11 -31.68 7.75 -58.17
CA LEU A 11 -31.75 6.38 -57.68
C LEU A 11 -30.45 5.96 -56.97
N LEU A 12 -29.29 6.42 -57.46
CA LEU A 12 -28.01 6.14 -56.82
C LEU A 12 -27.92 6.84 -55.45
N ILE A 13 -28.29 8.12 -55.36
CA ILE A 13 -28.34 8.86 -54.10
C ILE A 13 -29.34 8.20 -53.14
N MET A 14 -30.55 7.87 -53.59
CA MET A 14 -31.56 7.22 -52.77
C MET A 14 -31.08 5.86 -52.25
N GLY A 15 -30.44 5.05 -53.11
CA GLY A 15 -29.81 3.79 -52.72
C GLY A 15 -28.76 3.99 -51.63
N THR A 16 -27.87 4.98 -51.78
CA THR A 16 -26.83 5.25 -50.77
C THR A 16 -27.40 5.70 -49.42
N ILE A 17 -28.45 6.54 -49.41
CA ILE A 17 -29.10 6.98 -48.17
C ILE A 17 -29.80 5.82 -47.47
N THR A 18 -30.50 4.97 -48.22
CA THR A 18 -31.16 3.78 -47.67
C THR A 18 -30.15 2.79 -47.09
N SER A 19 -29.05 2.50 -47.82
CA SER A 19 -27.97 1.65 -47.29
C SER A 19 -27.34 2.25 -46.04
N TYR A 20 -27.08 3.55 -46.01
CA TYR A 20 -26.56 4.24 -44.83
C TYR A 20 -27.51 4.13 -43.63
N ALA A 21 -28.82 4.30 -43.84
CA ALA A 21 -29.82 4.15 -42.77
C ALA A 21 -29.88 2.72 -42.22
N PHE A 22 -29.77 1.70 -43.06
CA PHE A 22 -29.70 0.32 -42.61
C PHE A 22 -28.42 0.02 -41.83
N GLU A 23 -27.27 0.54 -42.27
CA GLU A 23 -26.02 0.39 -41.52
C GLU A 23 -26.06 1.12 -40.18
N GLN A 24 -26.64 2.33 -40.13
CA GLN A 24 -26.89 3.06 -38.87
C GLN A 24 -27.79 2.26 -37.92
N ALA A 25 -28.87 1.65 -38.43
CA ALA A 25 -29.75 0.83 -37.61
C ALA A 25 -29.06 -0.45 -37.11
N LYS A 26 -28.25 -1.10 -37.94
CA LYS A 26 -27.46 -2.28 -37.56
C LYS A 26 -26.40 -1.92 -36.53
N TYR A 27 -25.73 -0.78 -36.69
CA TYR A 27 -24.78 -0.25 -35.73
C TYR A 27 -25.45 0.06 -34.39
N GLY A 28 -26.62 0.71 -34.41
CA GLY A 28 -27.40 1.00 -33.20
C GLY A 28 -27.80 -0.27 -32.43
N ARG A 29 -28.25 -1.31 -33.13
CA ARG A 29 -28.56 -2.62 -32.51
C ARG A 29 -27.32 -3.31 -31.94
N ALA A 30 -26.19 -3.22 -32.65
CA ALA A 30 -24.92 -3.77 -32.16
C ALA A 30 -24.44 -3.04 -30.90
N LEU A 31 -24.54 -1.71 -30.86
CA LEU A 31 -24.21 -0.92 -29.68
C LEU A 31 -25.11 -1.27 -28.50
N TYR A 32 -26.43 -1.35 -28.73
CA TYR A 32 -27.39 -1.77 -27.70
C TYR A 32 -27.06 -3.15 -27.12
N ALA A 33 -26.81 -4.14 -27.98
CA ALA A 33 -26.44 -5.49 -27.53
C ALA A 33 -25.13 -5.50 -26.72
N ARG A 34 -24.16 -4.66 -27.09
CA ARG A 34 -22.88 -4.52 -26.36
C ARG A 34 -23.06 -3.92 -24.97
N GLU A 35 -23.87 -2.88 -24.83
CA GLU A 35 -24.18 -2.27 -23.53
C GLU A 35 -25.02 -3.21 -22.66
N GLN A 36 -25.97 -3.93 -23.26
CA GLN A 36 -26.75 -4.94 -22.53
C GLN A 36 -25.87 -6.09 -22.03
N ALA A 37 -24.95 -6.59 -22.86
CA ALA A 37 -23.98 -7.61 -22.46
C ALA A 37 -23.04 -7.12 -21.34
N LEU A 38 -22.65 -5.83 -21.36
CA LEU A 38 -21.86 -5.22 -20.29
C LEU A 38 -22.65 -5.22 -18.96
N GLY A 39 -23.90 -4.76 -18.97
CA GLY A 39 -24.76 -4.78 -17.77
C GLY A 39 -25.02 -6.18 -17.23
N ILE A 40 -25.14 -7.18 -18.11
CA ILE A 40 -25.25 -8.60 -17.72
C ILE A 40 -23.95 -9.09 -17.05
N ALA A 41 -22.78 -8.70 -17.56
CA ALA A 41 -21.49 -9.01 -16.94
C ALA A 41 -21.34 -8.33 -15.57
N GLU A 42 -21.78 -7.07 -15.42
CA GLU A 42 -21.77 -6.38 -14.12
C GLU A 42 -22.68 -7.05 -13.11
N ALA A 43 -23.87 -7.50 -13.53
CA ALA A 43 -24.78 -8.26 -12.68
C ALA A 43 -24.13 -9.55 -12.15
N GLY A 44 -23.32 -10.22 -12.97
CA GLY A 44 -22.56 -11.39 -12.54
C GLY A 44 -21.49 -11.07 -11.48
N LEU A 45 -20.77 -9.96 -11.62
CA LEU A 45 -19.83 -9.49 -10.58
C LEU A 45 -20.57 -9.15 -9.28
N GLU A 46 -21.61 -8.31 -9.34
CA GLU A 46 -22.34 -7.90 -8.12
C GLU A 46 -23.04 -9.08 -7.44
N TYR A 47 -23.54 -10.07 -8.19
CA TYR A 47 -24.02 -11.32 -7.62
C TYR A 47 -22.95 -12.02 -6.78
N TYR A 48 -21.75 -12.19 -7.34
CA TYR A 48 -20.69 -12.91 -6.65
C TYR A 48 -20.11 -12.13 -5.46
N ARG A 49 -20.11 -10.80 -5.55
CA ARG A 49 -19.83 -9.92 -4.40
C ARG A 49 -20.81 -10.17 -3.26
N TRP A 50 -22.12 -10.21 -3.55
CA TRP A 50 -23.14 -10.55 -2.56
C TRP A 50 -22.93 -11.96 -1.99
N PHE A 51 -22.61 -12.94 -2.85
CA PHE A 51 -22.36 -14.32 -2.44
C PHE A 51 -21.20 -14.41 -1.45
N LEU A 52 -20.05 -13.81 -1.77
CA LEU A 52 -18.87 -13.79 -0.91
C LEU A 52 -19.08 -12.99 0.38
N ALA A 53 -19.93 -11.97 0.38
CA ALA A 53 -20.29 -11.26 1.61
C ALA A 53 -21.00 -12.18 2.63
N HIS A 54 -21.75 -13.18 2.15
CA HIS A 54 -22.43 -14.17 3.00
C HIS A 54 -21.62 -15.46 3.19
N ASN A 55 -20.75 -15.80 2.24
CA ASN A 55 -19.92 -17.01 2.23
C ASN A 55 -18.44 -16.67 1.93
N PRO A 56 -17.70 -16.03 2.86
CA PRO A 56 -16.40 -15.41 2.57
C PRO A 56 -15.29 -16.36 2.09
N ASN A 57 -15.38 -17.63 2.45
CA ASN A 57 -14.36 -18.64 2.15
C ASN A 57 -14.79 -19.63 1.06
N ASP A 58 -15.98 -19.45 0.47
CA ASP A 58 -16.49 -20.36 -0.55
C ASP A 58 -16.20 -19.82 -1.96
N LEU A 59 -15.20 -20.40 -2.62
CA LEU A 59 -14.89 -20.09 -4.02
C LEU A 59 -15.73 -20.92 -5.00
N THR A 60 -16.55 -21.83 -4.49
CA THR A 60 -17.30 -22.83 -5.26
C THR A 60 -18.78 -22.51 -5.44
N ASN A 61 -19.21 -21.31 -5.02
CA ASN A 61 -20.60 -20.85 -5.18
C ASN A 61 -21.64 -21.80 -4.54
N GLY A 62 -21.28 -22.44 -3.42
CA GLY A 62 -22.13 -23.42 -2.73
C GLY A 62 -22.26 -24.77 -3.43
N THR A 63 -21.62 -24.97 -4.60
CA THR A 63 -21.76 -26.20 -5.39
C THR A 63 -20.72 -27.27 -5.03
N GLY A 64 -19.62 -26.89 -4.38
CA GLY A 64 -18.48 -27.78 -4.11
C GLY A 64 -17.65 -28.12 -5.35
N VAL A 65 -17.96 -27.54 -6.52
CA VAL A 65 -17.26 -27.76 -7.79
C VAL A 65 -16.75 -26.43 -8.33
N ALA A 66 -15.58 -26.44 -8.96
CA ALA A 66 -15.03 -25.26 -9.62
C ALA A 66 -15.93 -24.81 -10.78
N GLY A 67 -16.01 -23.50 -10.99
CA GLY A 67 -16.78 -22.88 -12.06
C GLY A 67 -16.24 -23.19 -13.46
N PRO A 68 -16.81 -22.56 -14.51
CA PRO A 68 -17.61 -21.35 -14.43
C PRO A 68 -19.08 -21.59 -14.03
N TYR A 69 -19.68 -20.61 -13.35
CA TYR A 69 -21.08 -20.62 -12.92
C TYR A 69 -21.95 -19.81 -13.87
N ALA A 70 -22.99 -20.42 -14.44
CA ALA A 70 -23.91 -19.76 -15.35
C ALA A 70 -25.11 -19.16 -14.59
N TYR A 71 -25.45 -17.92 -14.94
CA TYR A 71 -26.60 -17.18 -14.41
C TYR A 71 -27.41 -16.58 -15.54
N THR A 72 -28.73 -16.66 -15.42
CA THR A 72 -29.65 -15.91 -16.29
C THR A 72 -29.97 -14.58 -15.63
N VAL A 73 -30.00 -13.51 -16.42
CA VAL A 73 -30.41 -12.19 -15.96
C VAL A 73 -31.78 -11.90 -16.56
N ASP A 74 -32.78 -11.79 -15.69
CA ASP A 74 -34.17 -11.57 -16.10
C ASP A 74 -34.46 -10.06 -16.24
N ASP A 75 -35.37 -9.74 -17.17
CA ASP A 75 -35.92 -8.39 -17.33
C ASP A 75 -37.01 -8.15 -16.28
N PRO A 76 -36.98 -7.04 -15.51
CA PRO A 76 -38.09 -6.64 -14.64
C PRO A 76 -39.45 -6.53 -15.36
N GLU A 77 -39.47 -6.25 -16.66
CA GLU A 77 -40.68 -6.20 -17.50
C GLU A 77 -41.13 -7.59 -18.01
N GLY A 78 -40.30 -8.62 -17.81
CA GLY A 78 -40.55 -10.02 -18.13
C GLY A 78 -39.66 -10.57 -19.25
N GLY A 79 -39.23 -11.82 -19.12
CA GLY A 79 -38.31 -12.49 -20.05
C GLY A 79 -36.86 -12.46 -19.59
N THR A 80 -35.95 -13.00 -20.40
CA THR A 80 -34.49 -13.01 -20.13
C THR A 80 -33.79 -11.92 -20.95
N LEU A 81 -32.90 -11.16 -20.32
CA LEU A 81 -32.02 -10.20 -21.00
C LEU A 81 -30.80 -10.91 -21.60
N GLY A 82 -30.37 -12.00 -20.95
CA GLY A 82 -29.29 -12.87 -21.39
C GLY A 82 -28.70 -13.67 -20.25
N SER A 83 -27.44 -14.07 -20.41
CA SER A 83 -26.74 -14.93 -19.45
C SER A 83 -25.33 -14.44 -19.13
N ALA A 84 -24.93 -14.57 -17.87
CA ALA A 84 -23.57 -14.35 -17.41
C ALA A 84 -22.87 -15.68 -17.07
N SER A 85 -21.56 -15.75 -17.31
CA SER A 85 -20.71 -16.86 -16.90
C SER A 85 -19.60 -16.34 -15.98
N ILE A 86 -19.53 -16.84 -14.75
CA ILE A 86 -18.63 -16.34 -13.71
C ILE A 86 -17.52 -17.37 -13.43
N SER A 87 -16.26 -16.99 -13.59
CA SER A 87 -15.10 -17.77 -13.17
C SER A 87 -14.40 -17.10 -11.99
N VAL A 88 -14.02 -17.87 -10.99
CA VAL A 88 -13.51 -17.37 -9.71
C VAL A 88 -12.18 -18.05 -9.40
N THR A 89 -11.18 -17.27 -9.02
CA THR A 89 -9.85 -17.75 -8.64
C THR A 89 -9.41 -17.11 -7.33
N GLY A 90 -9.13 -17.93 -6.31
CA GLY A 90 -8.55 -17.45 -5.06
C GLY A 90 -7.03 -17.37 -5.14
N ASN A 91 -6.48 -16.21 -4.84
CA ASN A 91 -5.03 -15.99 -4.75
C ASN A 91 -4.58 -16.26 -3.31
N SER A 92 -3.98 -17.42 -3.07
CA SER A 92 -3.57 -17.85 -1.74
C SER A 92 -2.06 -17.75 -1.52
N GLN A 93 -1.67 -17.38 -0.31
CA GLN A 93 -0.28 -17.33 0.15
C GLN A 93 -0.20 -17.95 1.54
N CYS A 94 0.77 -18.84 1.76
CA CYS A 94 0.87 -19.69 2.95
C CYS A 94 -0.45 -20.45 3.27
N GLY A 95 -1.20 -20.86 2.25
CA GLY A 95 -2.50 -21.54 2.42
C GLY A 95 -3.66 -20.64 2.85
N VAL A 96 -3.50 -19.32 2.86
CA VAL A 96 -4.54 -18.34 3.22
C VAL A 96 -4.86 -17.47 2.00
N ILE A 97 -6.16 -17.34 1.70
CA ILE A 97 -6.67 -16.49 0.61
C ILE A 97 -6.36 -15.02 0.93
N GLN A 98 -5.65 -14.34 0.01
CA GLN A 98 -5.29 -12.92 0.12
C GLN A 98 -6.25 -12.06 -0.71
N SER A 99 -6.63 -12.52 -1.90
CA SER A 99 -7.60 -11.86 -2.77
C SER A 99 -8.38 -12.90 -3.58
N ILE A 100 -9.53 -12.49 -4.10
CA ILE A 100 -10.37 -13.32 -4.97
C ILE A 100 -10.56 -12.58 -6.29
N ASP A 101 -10.12 -13.21 -7.38
CA ASP A 101 -10.26 -12.68 -8.73
C ASP A 101 -11.51 -13.28 -9.38
N ILE A 102 -12.40 -12.41 -9.84
CA ILE A 102 -13.71 -12.76 -10.39
C ILE A 102 -13.76 -12.23 -11.81
N THR A 103 -14.02 -13.11 -12.77
CA THR A 103 -14.24 -12.74 -14.17
C THR A 103 -15.67 -13.10 -14.54
N SER A 104 -16.42 -12.15 -15.07
CA SER A 104 -17.80 -12.35 -15.53
C SER A 104 -17.91 -12.05 -17.02
N GLU A 105 -18.30 -13.06 -17.81
CA GLU A 105 -18.62 -12.91 -19.23
C GLU A 105 -20.14 -12.80 -19.40
N GLY A 106 -20.62 -11.63 -19.81
CA GLY A 106 -22.01 -11.38 -20.14
C GLY A 106 -22.31 -11.58 -21.62
N THR A 107 -23.43 -12.24 -21.92
CA THR A 107 -23.96 -12.44 -23.27
C THR A 107 -25.42 -11.98 -23.31
N SER A 108 -25.75 -11.09 -24.24
CA SER A 108 -27.13 -10.61 -24.46
C SER A 108 -27.91 -11.54 -25.39
N ASP A 109 -29.18 -11.77 -25.07
CA ASP A 109 -30.10 -12.52 -25.94
C ASP A 109 -30.45 -11.75 -27.23
N SER A 110 -30.30 -10.42 -27.23
CA SER A 110 -30.52 -9.59 -28.42
C SER A 110 -29.51 -9.87 -29.52
N ASN A 111 -28.27 -10.22 -29.16
CA ASN A 111 -27.23 -10.70 -30.06
C ASN A 111 -26.08 -11.36 -29.30
N THR A 112 -25.96 -12.68 -29.44
CA THR A 112 -24.93 -13.48 -28.74
C THR A 112 -23.51 -13.31 -29.29
N ALA A 113 -23.34 -12.62 -30.42
CA ALA A 113 -22.02 -12.35 -30.99
C ALA A 113 -21.24 -11.27 -30.22
N PHE A 114 -21.92 -10.42 -29.46
CA PHE A 114 -21.31 -9.29 -28.76
C PHE A 114 -21.19 -9.56 -27.26
N LYS A 115 -20.28 -10.46 -26.90
CA LYS A 115 -19.96 -10.76 -25.50
C LYS A 115 -19.12 -9.67 -24.87
N ARG A 116 -19.26 -9.48 -23.55
CA ARG A 116 -18.44 -8.57 -22.75
C ARG A 116 -17.89 -9.29 -21.53
N THR A 117 -16.62 -9.08 -21.24
CA THR A 117 -15.96 -9.71 -20.11
C THR A 117 -15.45 -8.65 -19.16
N LEU A 118 -15.89 -8.75 -17.90
CA LEU A 118 -15.45 -7.90 -16.82
C LEU A 118 -14.60 -8.68 -15.84
N TYR A 119 -13.57 -8.01 -15.33
CA TYR A 119 -12.69 -8.54 -14.30
C TYR A 119 -12.76 -7.65 -13.06
N GLY A 120 -12.94 -8.28 -11.90
CA GLY A 120 -12.92 -7.65 -10.60
C GLY A 120 -11.99 -8.38 -9.64
N ARG A 121 -11.15 -7.66 -8.91
CA ARG A 121 -10.40 -8.19 -7.76
C ARG A 121 -11.09 -7.81 -6.47
N TYR A 122 -11.57 -8.82 -5.75
CA TYR A 122 -12.26 -8.67 -4.48
C TYR A 122 -11.32 -8.94 -3.32
N MET A 123 -11.08 -7.92 -2.49
CA MET A 123 -10.30 -8.02 -1.26
C MET A 123 -10.67 -6.86 -0.33
N ARG A 124 -10.18 -6.88 0.91
CA ARG A 124 -10.22 -5.68 1.76
C ARG A 124 -9.26 -4.64 1.20
N GLN A 125 -9.65 -3.38 1.23
CA GLN A 125 -8.76 -2.30 0.78
C GLN A 125 -7.47 -2.31 1.59
N SER A 126 -6.34 -2.45 0.91
CA SER A 126 -5.03 -2.48 1.55
C SER A 126 -4.60 -1.08 2.00
N VAL A 127 -3.79 -1.02 3.05
CA VAL A 127 -3.07 0.22 3.42
C VAL A 127 -2.20 0.75 2.27
N ALA A 128 -1.81 -0.11 1.32
CA ALA A 128 -1.05 0.24 0.12
C ALA A 128 -1.72 1.33 -0.76
N ALA A 129 -3.02 1.60 -0.57
CA ALA A 129 -3.74 2.69 -1.24
C ALA A 129 -3.39 4.09 -0.71
N TYR A 130 -2.69 4.19 0.43
CA TYR A 130 -2.33 5.45 1.06
C TYR A 130 -0.84 5.75 0.85
N SER A 131 -0.50 7.03 0.72
CA SER A 131 0.89 7.46 0.88
C SER A 131 1.26 7.43 2.37
N TYR A 132 0.36 7.97 3.21
CA TYR A 132 0.51 7.97 4.67
C TYR A 132 -0.80 7.61 5.36
N LEU A 133 -0.68 6.76 6.36
CA LEU A 133 -1.75 6.36 7.26
C LEU A 133 -1.27 6.48 8.71
N LEU A 134 -1.82 7.42 9.47
CA LEU A 134 -1.31 7.80 10.79
C LEU A 134 -2.35 7.67 11.90
N ASN A 135 -1.91 7.38 13.13
CA ASN A 135 -2.77 7.35 14.32
C ASN A 135 -2.46 8.48 15.33
N SER A 136 -1.84 9.57 14.85
CA SER A 136 -1.35 10.65 15.71
C SER A 136 -1.36 12.00 15.01
N ASN A 137 -1.27 13.08 15.80
CA ASN A 137 -1.11 14.41 15.25
C ASN A 137 0.24 14.55 14.53
N VAL A 138 0.26 15.23 13.39
CA VAL A 138 1.43 15.28 12.52
C VAL A 138 1.60 16.65 11.85
N HIS A 139 2.85 16.97 11.51
CA HIS A 139 3.20 18.13 10.69
C HIS A 139 3.92 17.66 9.42
N ALA A 140 3.27 17.82 8.27
CA ALA A 140 3.88 17.69 6.97
C ALA A 140 4.42 19.06 6.54
N GLY A 141 5.73 19.28 6.72
CA GLY A 141 6.41 20.54 6.39
C GLY A 141 6.41 20.87 4.89
N SER A 142 6.73 22.12 4.56
CA SER A 142 6.68 22.68 3.21
C SER A 142 7.67 22.07 2.21
N ASP A 143 8.69 21.36 2.69
CA ASP A 143 9.68 20.65 1.87
C ASP A 143 9.25 19.23 1.46
N ARG A 144 7.99 18.86 1.72
CA ARG A 144 7.42 17.56 1.32
C ARG A 144 6.59 17.69 0.06
N ALA A 145 6.79 16.77 -0.87
CA ALA A 145 5.91 16.54 -2.01
C ALA A 145 5.21 15.19 -1.85
N ILE A 146 3.90 15.20 -1.67
CA ILE A 146 3.10 14.01 -1.32
C ILE A 146 2.13 13.71 -2.47
N THR A 147 2.22 12.49 -3.01
CA THR A 147 1.32 11.94 -4.02
C THR A 147 0.56 10.76 -3.47
N GLY A 148 -0.78 10.83 -3.48
CA GLY A 148 -1.67 9.81 -2.94
C GLY A 148 -2.34 10.21 -1.62
N LEU A 149 -3.27 9.36 -1.17
CA LEU A 149 -4.10 9.62 0.00
C LEU A 149 -3.24 9.81 1.26
N TYR A 150 -3.54 10.86 2.03
CA TYR A 150 -2.89 11.15 3.31
C TYR A 150 -3.94 11.17 4.41
N PHE A 151 -3.85 10.25 5.36
CA PHE A 151 -4.83 10.13 6.43
C PHE A 151 -4.20 10.14 7.81
N SER A 152 -4.90 10.75 8.78
CA SER A 152 -4.61 10.56 10.20
C SER A 152 -5.87 10.45 11.04
N ASN A 153 -5.87 9.57 12.04
CA ASN A 153 -6.87 9.62 13.12
C ASN A 153 -6.70 10.86 14.02
N GLY A 154 -5.53 11.50 13.97
CA GLY A 154 -5.26 12.77 14.65
C GLY A 154 -5.36 13.98 13.72
N GLY A 155 -4.95 15.13 14.23
CA GLY A 155 -4.90 16.38 13.47
C GLY A 155 -3.67 16.48 12.58
N ILE A 156 -3.85 17.09 11.40
CA ILE A 156 -2.82 17.21 10.38
C ILE A 156 -2.51 18.69 10.18
N ARG A 157 -1.25 19.07 10.37
CA ARG A 157 -0.73 20.30 9.76
C ARG A 157 -0.09 19.99 8.41
N MET A 158 -0.70 20.44 7.32
CA MET A 158 -0.25 20.25 5.94
C MET A 158 0.28 21.55 5.35
N ASP A 159 1.61 21.72 5.36
CA ASP A 159 2.31 22.83 4.71
C ASP A 159 2.99 22.41 3.40
N GLY A 160 3.15 21.10 3.16
CA GLY A 160 3.70 20.53 1.93
C GLY A 160 2.74 20.56 0.74
N THR A 161 3.20 20.08 -0.41
CA THR A 161 2.35 19.97 -1.61
C THR A 161 1.67 18.61 -1.66
N ASN A 162 0.34 18.57 -1.82
CA ASN A 162 -0.42 17.35 -2.10
C ASN A 162 -1.22 17.46 -3.41
N ASN A 163 -1.48 16.31 -4.03
CA ASN A 163 -2.31 16.16 -5.23
C ASN A 163 -3.50 15.20 -5.06
N SER A 164 -3.78 14.78 -3.82
CA SER A 164 -4.84 13.84 -3.47
C SER A 164 -5.48 14.25 -2.13
N ASP A 165 -6.48 13.48 -1.69
CA ASP A 165 -7.24 13.76 -0.48
C ASP A 165 -6.37 13.67 0.78
N VAL A 166 -6.52 14.69 1.64
CA VAL A 166 -5.90 14.78 2.96
C VAL A 166 -7.00 14.76 4.00
N SER A 167 -7.10 13.69 4.78
CA SER A 167 -8.26 13.43 5.62
C SER A 167 -7.85 13.26 7.08
N SER A 168 -8.52 14.00 7.97
CA SER A 168 -8.43 13.86 9.42
C SER A 168 -9.71 13.24 9.98
N ALA A 169 -9.58 12.28 10.89
CA ALA A 169 -10.74 11.76 11.62
C ALA A 169 -11.31 12.78 12.62
N LEU A 170 -10.48 13.72 13.09
CA LEU A 170 -10.91 14.79 13.98
C LEU A 170 -11.61 15.89 13.19
N THR A 171 -12.69 16.42 13.76
CA THR A 171 -13.31 17.68 13.31
C THR A 171 -12.42 18.87 13.67
N THR A 172 -11.92 18.90 14.90
CA THR A 172 -11.02 19.94 15.41
C THR A 172 -9.98 19.37 16.36
N TRP A 173 -8.86 20.08 16.54
CA TRP A 173 -7.76 19.72 17.44
C TRP A 173 -6.98 20.95 17.92
N ASN A 174 -6.07 20.75 18.87
CA ASN A 174 -5.18 21.79 19.38
C ASN A 174 -3.84 21.76 18.64
N CYS A 175 -3.65 22.67 17.68
CA CYS A 175 -2.38 22.80 16.98
C CYS A 175 -1.42 23.71 17.76
N THR A 176 -0.37 23.13 18.32
CA THR A 176 0.66 23.84 19.10
C THR A 176 1.93 24.08 18.28
N SER A 177 2.90 24.78 18.87
CA SER A 177 4.21 25.03 18.27
C SER A 177 5.02 23.77 17.97
N SER A 178 4.74 22.63 18.63
CA SER A 178 5.40 21.35 18.32
C SER A 178 5.00 20.79 16.95
N TYR A 179 3.85 21.22 16.42
CA TYR A 179 3.40 21.00 15.04
C TYR A 179 3.66 22.24 14.17
N GLY A 180 4.39 23.21 14.72
CA GLY A 180 4.81 24.48 14.13
C GLY A 180 3.72 25.57 14.07
N CYS A 181 2.57 25.41 14.73
CA CYS A 181 1.56 26.47 14.83
C CYS A 181 2.04 27.55 15.82
N SER A 182 2.26 28.77 15.32
CA SER A 182 2.65 29.93 16.14
C SER A 182 1.91 31.19 15.65
N PRO A 183 0.96 31.75 16.43
CA PRO A 183 0.50 31.26 17.72
C PRO A 183 -0.21 29.90 17.62
N ALA A 184 -0.36 29.21 18.75
CA ALA A 184 -1.14 27.97 18.81
C ALA A 184 -2.60 28.26 18.42
N VAL A 185 -3.21 27.34 17.67
CA VAL A 185 -4.58 27.45 17.18
C VAL A 185 -5.44 26.38 17.85
N ASN A 186 -6.44 26.82 18.61
CA ASN A 186 -7.39 25.95 19.29
C ASN A 186 -8.78 26.63 19.33
N PRO A 187 -9.81 26.09 18.66
CA PRO A 187 -9.79 24.86 17.85
C PRO A 187 -9.24 25.09 16.43
N ALA A 188 -8.25 24.32 16.01
CA ALA A 188 -7.88 24.18 14.60
C ALA A 188 -8.79 23.15 13.92
N PRO A 189 -9.15 23.28 12.63
CA PRO A 189 -9.78 22.20 11.88
C PRO A 189 -8.87 20.96 11.84
N GLY A 190 -9.47 19.78 11.66
CA GLY A 190 -8.76 18.50 11.55
C GLY A 190 -7.53 18.54 10.64
N VAL A 191 -7.64 19.21 9.49
CA VAL A 191 -6.54 19.56 8.60
C VAL A 191 -6.38 21.08 8.55
N ILE A 192 -5.19 21.57 8.87
CA ILE A 192 -4.81 22.99 8.83
C ILE A 192 -3.46 23.14 8.13
N GLY A 193 -3.12 24.30 7.59
CA GLY A 193 -1.76 24.57 7.11
C GLY A 193 -1.72 25.54 5.95
N SER A 194 -0.54 25.70 5.36
CA SER A 194 -0.30 26.58 4.21
C SER A 194 0.03 25.83 2.91
N GLY A 195 -0.15 24.51 2.90
CA GLY A 195 0.12 23.66 1.74
C GLY A 195 -0.81 23.93 0.56
N SER A 196 -0.42 23.46 -0.63
CA SER A 196 -1.32 23.47 -1.79
C SER A 196 -2.48 22.48 -1.60
N GLY A 197 -3.49 22.49 -2.47
CA GLY A 197 -4.50 21.42 -2.47
C GLY A 197 -5.50 21.44 -1.31
N SER A 198 -5.72 22.59 -0.68
CA SER A 198 -6.67 22.73 0.45
C SER A 198 -8.12 22.40 0.12
N ALA A 199 -8.50 22.40 -1.16
CA ALA A 199 -9.81 21.91 -1.62
C ALA A 199 -9.99 20.39 -1.46
N LEU A 200 -8.90 19.65 -1.28
CA LEU A 200 -8.87 18.19 -1.08
C LEU A 200 -8.73 17.83 0.41
N TRP A 201 -8.87 18.82 1.32
CA TRP A 201 -8.73 18.60 2.75
C TRP A 201 -10.09 18.30 3.37
N HIS A 202 -10.21 17.12 3.97
CA HIS A 202 -11.43 16.64 4.59
C HIS A 202 -11.26 16.51 6.10
N ASN A 203 -12.25 16.98 6.84
CA ASN A 203 -12.33 16.86 8.28
C ASN A 203 -13.45 15.88 8.65
N SER A 204 -13.39 15.28 9.84
CA SER A 204 -14.42 14.35 10.32
C SER A 204 -14.57 13.09 9.46
N ALA A 205 -13.47 12.60 8.89
CA ALA A 205 -13.47 11.30 8.21
C ALA A 205 -13.68 10.15 9.22
N ALA A 206 -14.12 8.98 8.74
CA ALA A 206 -14.19 7.80 9.59
C ALA A 206 -12.80 7.42 10.10
N SER A 207 -12.68 7.13 11.40
CA SER A 207 -11.43 6.66 11.99
C SER A 207 -11.06 5.27 11.46
N ILE A 208 -9.78 5.06 11.21
CA ILE A 208 -9.25 3.76 10.78
C ILE A 208 -8.74 2.99 11.99
N ASP A 209 -9.11 1.71 12.11
CA ASP A 209 -8.73 0.88 13.24
C ASP A 209 -7.29 0.35 13.09
N PHE A 210 -6.34 1.01 13.76
CA PHE A 210 -4.94 0.59 13.79
C PHE A 210 -4.70 -0.74 14.53
N ALA A 211 -5.59 -1.13 15.45
CA ALA A 211 -5.50 -2.42 16.12
C ALA A 211 -5.89 -3.55 15.15
N GLY A 212 -6.93 -3.34 14.34
CA GLY A 212 -7.36 -4.26 13.28
C GLY A 212 -6.39 -4.34 12.09
N ILE A 213 -5.63 -3.27 11.81
CA ILE A 213 -4.54 -3.25 10.82
C ILE A 213 -3.40 -4.19 11.24
N ALA A 214 -3.14 -4.36 12.53
CA ALA A 214 -2.27 -5.44 12.98
C ALA A 214 -2.97 -6.78 12.79
N THR A 215 -2.72 -7.37 11.63
CA THR A 215 -2.71 -8.83 11.47
C THR A 215 -2.13 -9.46 12.73
N SER A 216 -2.82 -10.45 13.30
CA SER A 216 -2.33 -11.20 14.46
C SER A 216 -0.89 -11.66 14.17
N LEU A 217 0.09 -10.97 14.77
CA LEU A 217 1.52 -11.25 14.57
C LEU A 217 1.83 -12.71 14.97
N ALA A 218 1.06 -13.26 15.90
CA ALA A 218 1.08 -14.67 16.28
C ALA A 218 0.63 -15.60 15.13
N ASN A 219 -0.37 -15.23 14.33
CA ASN A 219 -0.77 -15.99 13.16
C ASN A 219 0.32 -15.93 12.08
N LEU A 220 0.92 -14.76 11.85
CA LEU A 220 2.02 -14.62 10.88
C LEU A 220 3.23 -15.46 11.28
N LYS A 221 3.59 -15.49 12.56
CA LYS A 221 4.60 -16.41 13.10
C LYS A 221 4.25 -17.87 12.78
N THR A 222 3.02 -18.27 13.05
CA THR A 222 2.54 -19.64 12.80
C THR A 222 2.60 -20.01 11.31
N TYR A 223 2.22 -19.10 10.42
CA TYR A 223 2.30 -19.32 8.97
C TYR A 223 3.75 -19.44 8.49
N ALA A 224 4.64 -18.58 8.99
CA ALA A 224 6.06 -18.66 8.65
C ALA A 224 6.69 -19.99 9.12
N GLN A 225 6.30 -20.50 10.29
CA GLN A 225 6.82 -21.76 10.84
C GLN A 225 6.26 -23.00 10.16
N ASN A 226 4.95 -23.03 9.88
CA ASN A 226 4.24 -24.25 9.53
C ASN A 226 3.80 -24.33 8.06
N ASN A 227 3.73 -23.19 7.36
CA ASN A 227 3.12 -23.11 6.02
C ASN A 227 4.16 -22.79 4.92
N GLY A 228 5.44 -23.02 5.20
CA GLY A 228 6.53 -22.94 4.22
C GLY A 228 7.17 -21.56 4.06
N GLY A 229 6.97 -20.63 5.01
CA GLY A 229 7.68 -19.36 5.04
C GLY A 229 9.08 -19.49 5.65
N LEU A 230 9.75 -18.35 5.83
CA LEU A 230 11.05 -18.29 6.53
C LEU A 230 10.84 -17.77 7.94
N TYR A 231 11.33 -18.52 8.94
CA TYR A 231 11.26 -18.13 10.35
C TYR A 231 12.66 -18.07 10.96
N PHE A 232 12.94 -16.96 11.63
CA PHE A 232 14.18 -16.72 12.36
C PHE A 232 13.86 -16.43 13.82
N ALA A 233 14.24 -17.36 14.70
CA ALA A 233 14.11 -17.20 16.15
C ALA A 233 15.00 -16.04 16.64
N SER A 234 14.73 -15.55 17.86
CA SER A 234 15.52 -14.49 18.47
C SER A 234 17.01 -14.84 18.49
N SER A 235 17.86 -13.91 18.05
CA SER A 235 19.29 -14.18 17.93
C SER A 235 19.99 -14.21 19.30
N THR A 236 19.44 -13.58 20.35
CA THR A 236 19.97 -13.62 21.72
C THR A 236 18.95 -13.15 22.77
N GLY A 237 19.11 -13.57 24.04
CA GLY A 237 18.41 -12.98 25.20
C GLY A 237 18.85 -11.55 25.59
N ALA A 238 19.63 -10.85 24.75
CA ALA A 238 20.00 -9.46 24.90
C ALA A 238 19.38 -8.66 23.75
N VAL A 239 18.09 -8.41 23.90
CA VAL A 239 17.13 -7.76 23.00
C VAL A 239 17.62 -6.46 22.33
N ASN A 240 18.62 -5.80 22.93
CA ASN A 240 18.87 -4.39 22.66
C ASN A 240 20.05 -4.02 21.77
N SER A 241 20.84 -4.99 21.31
CA SER A 241 22.07 -4.70 20.54
C SER A 241 22.36 -5.68 19.40
N ARG A 242 21.45 -6.63 19.13
CA ARG A 242 21.60 -7.68 18.12
C ARG A 242 20.33 -7.80 17.28
N GLY A 243 20.38 -8.71 16.31
CA GLY A 243 19.33 -8.89 15.33
C GLY A 243 19.87 -9.54 14.06
N TYR A 244 19.11 -9.35 12.98
CA TYR A 244 19.43 -9.89 11.67
C TYR A 244 19.49 -8.77 10.63
N HIS A 245 20.36 -8.94 9.64
CA HIS A 245 20.42 -8.05 8.49
C HIS A 245 20.04 -8.84 7.24
N PHE A 246 19.00 -8.38 6.56
CA PHE A 246 18.43 -8.95 5.35
C PHE A 246 18.79 -8.06 4.17
N VAL A 247 19.56 -8.60 3.23
CA VAL A 247 19.94 -7.93 1.99
C VAL A 247 19.25 -8.65 0.84
N PHE A 248 18.19 -8.04 0.30
CA PHE A 248 17.44 -8.60 -0.82
C PHE A 248 18.23 -8.50 -2.12
N GLN A 249 18.18 -9.57 -2.90
CA GLN A 249 18.87 -9.71 -4.17
C GLN A 249 17.86 -9.73 -5.33
N SER A 250 18.29 -9.29 -6.51
CA SER A 250 17.45 -9.19 -7.71
C SER A 250 17.07 -10.54 -8.36
N ASN A 251 17.19 -11.65 -7.64
CA ASN A 251 16.98 -13.02 -8.10
C ASN A 251 16.08 -13.83 -7.14
N ASP A 252 15.20 -13.15 -6.40
CA ASP A 252 14.28 -13.75 -5.42
C ASP A 252 14.97 -14.49 -4.27
N THR A 253 16.19 -14.07 -3.94
CA THR A 253 16.92 -14.53 -2.77
C THR A 253 17.22 -13.39 -1.81
N VAL A 254 17.52 -13.73 -0.56
CA VAL A 254 17.92 -12.79 0.48
C VAL A 254 19.15 -13.34 1.20
N ASP A 255 20.19 -12.51 1.29
CA ASP A 255 21.33 -12.81 2.16
C ASP A 255 20.98 -12.41 3.58
N VAL A 256 21.13 -13.36 4.51
CA VAL A 256 20.80 -13.15 5.91
C VAL A 256 22.07 -13.20 6.72
N TYR A 257 22.35 -12.11 7.41
CA TYR A 257 23.46 -11.99 8.35
C TYR A 257 22.95 -11.93 9.77
N ARG A 258 23.67 -12.56 10.69
CA ARG A 258 23.48 -12.37 12.12
C ARG A 258 24.38 -11.24 12.60
N ILE A 259 23.81 -10.27 13.28
CA ILE A 259 24.57 -9.15 13.83
C ILE A 259 25.27 -9.60 15.11
N THR A 260 26.58 -9.36 15.16
CA THR A 260 27.43 -9.76 16.29
C THR A 260 27.80 -8.57 17.18
N ALA A 261 27.85 -7.36 16.61
CA ALA A 261 28.01 -6.10 17.34
C ALA A 261 27.37 -4.93 16.59
N THR A 262 26.97 -3.90 17.35
CA THR A 262 26.42 -2.63 16.88
C THR A 262 27.23 -1.47 17.44
N THR A 263 27.21 -0.34 16.75
CA THR A 263 27.82 0.91 17.22
C THR A 263 26.77 1.74 17.96
N PRO A 264 27.00 2.11 19.23
CA PRO A 264 26.09 3.00 19.96
C PRO A 264 26.18 4.42 19.40
N VAL A 265 25.04 5.08 19.28
CA VAL A 265 24.96 6.50 18.95
C VAL A 265 23.84 7.18 19.73
N GLN A 266 23.98 8.48 20.01
CA GLN A 266 22.92 9.25 20.67
C GLN A 266 21.91 9.72 19.62
N GLY A 267 20.64 9.46 19.88
CA GLY A 267 19.53 9.93 19.05
C GLY A 267 18.34 10.33 19.91
N ALA A 268 17.64 11.39 19.51
CA ALA A 268 16.43 11.86 20.20
C ALA A 268 15.18 11.53 19.38
N PRO A 269 14.29 10.64 19.84
CA PRO A 269 13.03 10.34 19.15
C PRO A 269 11.98 11.42 19.44
N ASN A 270 11.34 11.99 18.41
CA ASN A 270 10.17 12.88 18.53
C ASN A 270 10.27 14.03 19.55
N GLY A 271 11.46 14.60 19.72
CA GLY A 271 11.71 15.68 20.70
C GLY A 271 11.79 15.20 22.16
N SER A 272 11.85 13.88 22.39
CA SER A 272 12.23 13.29 23.67
C SER A 272 13.73 13.46 23.95
N PRO A 273 14.19 13.21 25.19
CA PRO A 273 15.61 13.22 25.52
C PRO A 273 16.42 12.28 24.63
N TYR A 274 17.72 12.58 24.47
CA TYR A 274 18.63 11.69 23.77
C TYR A 274 18.73 10.35 24.49
N VAL A 275 18.68 9.29 23.70
CA VAL A 275 18.88 7.92 24.15
C VAL A 275 19.97 7.27 23.31
N THR A 276 20.69 6.34 23.93
CA THR A 276 21.67 5.53 23.22
C THR A 276 20.94 4.47 22.40
N GLU A 277 21.05 4.58 21.08
CA GLU A 277 20.51 3.61 20.13
C GLU A 277 21.62 2.75 19.51
N TYR A 278 21.24 1.56 19.06
CA TYR A 278 22.14 0.55 18.53
C TYR A 278 21.75 0.19 17.09
N ASN A 279 21.50 1.22 16.27
CA ASN A 279 20.96 1.07 14.92
C ASN A 279 22.03 0.94 13.83
N ILE A 280 23.32 1.08 14.18
CA ILE A 280 24.44 0.98 13.23
C ILE A 280 25.11 -0.38 13.40
N ILE A 281 25.24 -1.15 12.31
CA ILE A 281 25.93 -2.44 12.32
C ILE A 281 27.44 -2.21 12.42
N ALA A 282 28.09 -2.80 13.43
CA ALA A 282 29.54 -2.79 13.57
C ALA A 282 30.16 -4.06 12.97
N THR A 283 29.62 -5.23 13.32
CA THR A 283 30.06 -6.52 12.79
C THR A 283 28.89 -7.48 12.61
N GLN A 284 28.97 -8.33 11.59
CA GLN A 284 27.96 -9.33 11.26
C GLN A 284 28.60 -10.58 10.68
N SER A 285 27.92 -11.73 10.76
CA SER A 285 28.35 -12.98 10.13
C SER A 285 27.24 -13.54 9.24
N LEU A 286 27.59 -13.95 8.02
CA LEU A 286 26.65 -14.54 7.08
C LEU A 286 26.09 -15.85 7.65
N LEU A 287 24.77 -15.99 7.66
CA LEU A 287 24.09 -17.26 7.96
C LEU A 287 23.86 -18.06 6.68
N GLY A 288 23.51 -17.37 5.60
CA GLY A 288 23.33 -17.97 4.28
C GLY A 288 22.56 -17.08 3.33
N ASN A 289 22.43 -17.56 2.10
CA ASN A 289 21.51 -17.04 1.10
C ASN A 289 20.25 -17.92 1.07
N TYR A 290 19.07 -17.32 1.17
CA TYR A 290 17.81 -18.02 1.26
C TYR A 290 16.92 -17.62 0.08
N THR A 291 16.35 -18.61 -0.61
CA THR A 291 15.30 -18.36 -1.62
C THR A 291 13.99 -18.02 -0.93
N ILE A 292 13.30 -16.99 -1.42
CA ILE A 292 11.98 -16.61 -0.91
C ILE A 292 10.93 -17.58 -1.49
N PRO A 293 10.21 -18.36 -0.66
CA PRO A 293 9.28 -19.37 -1.18
C PRO A 293 8.06 -18.72 -1.85
N SER A 294 7.84 -18.97 -3.15
CA SER A 294 6.73 -18.36 -3.91
C SER A 294 5.32 -18.76 -3.44
N ALA A 295 5.20 -19.90 -2.75
CA ALA A 295 3.95 -20.35 -2.15
C ALA A 295 3.65 -19.67 -0.80
N CYS A 296 4.68 -19.11 -0.15
CA CYS A 296 4.58 -18.44 1.14
C CYS A 296 5.71 -17.42 1.28
N SER A 297 5.54 -16.26 0.64
CA SER A 297 6.54 -15.17 0.67
C SER A 297 6.49 -14.36 1.97
N LEU A 298 6.51 -15.05 3.10
CA LEU A 298 6.48 -14.48 4.44
C LEU A 298 7.78 -14.81 5.18
N ILE A 299 8.44 -13.77 5.69
CA ILE A 299 9.61 -13.86 6.55
C ILE A 299 9.22 -13.33 7.93
N PHE A 300 9.39 -14.15 8.97
CA PHE A 300 9.09 -13.76 10.35
C PHE A 300 10.34 -13.83 11.23
N VAL A 301 10.62 -12.76 11.97
CA VAL A 301 11.82 -12.59 12.77
C VAL A 301 11.45 -12.11 14.18
N GLU A 302 11.92 -12.83 15.19
CA GLU A 302 11.70 -12.49 16.61
C GLU A 302 12.79 -11.59 17.21
N ASP A 303 13.38 -10.75 16.37
CA ASP A 303 14.46 -9.86 16.73
C ASP A 303 14.42 -8.63 15.82
N ARG A 304 15.23 -7.62 16.12
CA ARG A 304 15.37 -6.46 15.25
C ARG A 304 15.91 -6.86 13.89
N ILE A 305 15.47 -6.14 12.87
CA ILE A 305 15.93 -6.38 11.51
C ILE A 305 16.45 -5.12 10.85
N TRP A 306 17.55 -5.27 10.11
CA TRP A 306 18.03 -4.31 9.14
C TRP A 306 17.62 -4.83 7.77
N VAL A 307 17.06 -3.97 6.92
CA VAL A 307 16.56 -4.38 5.62
C VAL A 307 16.97 -3.39 4.52
N GLU A 308 17.61 -3.91 3.48
CA GLU A 308 17.98 -3.16 2.27
C GLU A 308 18.06 -4.09 1.05
N GLY A 309 18.26 -3.52 -0.14
CA GLY A 309 18.57 -4.26 -1.36
C GLY A 309 17.52 -4.13 -2.47
N VAL A 310 17.47 -5.12 -3.34
CA VAL A 310 16.62 -5.14 -4.53
C VAL A 310 15.61 -6.29 -4.43
N VAL A 311 14.32 -5.99 -4.48
CA VAL A 311 13.23 -6.96 -4.35
C VAL A 311 12.68 -7.32 -5.73
N SER A 312 12.65 -8.61 -6.06
CA SER A 312 12.23 -9.11 -7.39
C SER A 312 10.77 -9.61 -7.41
N GLY A 313 10.33 -10.32 -6.38
CA GLY A 313 8.95 -10.78 -6.21
C GLY A 313 8.17 -10.03 -5.11
N LYS A 314 6.98 -10.54 -4.77
CA LYS A 314 6.22 -10.09 -3.60
C LYS A 314 6.80 -10.74 -2.34
N VAL A 315 7.15 -9.95 -1.34
CA VAL A 315 7.61 -10.45 -0.03
C VAL A 315 7.13 -9.57 1.11
N THR A 316 6.78 -10.22 2.21
CA THR A 316 6.46 -9.57 3.48
C THR A 316 7.42 -10.03 4.54
N ILE A 317 8.08 -9.09 5.21
CA ILE A 317 8.97 -9.34 6.34
C ILE A 317 8.37 -8.74 7.61
N VAL A 318 8.43 -9.50 8.71
CA VAL A 318 7.84 -9.14 9.99
C VAL A 318 8.90 -9.21 11.08
N ALA A 319 9.07 -8.14 11.85
CA ALA A 319 9.86 -8.10 13.08
C ALA A 319 8.93 -7.94 14.28
N ALA A 320 8.72 -9.02 15.03
CA ALA A 320 7.80 -9.05 16.16
C ALA A 320 8.08 -10.23 17.10
N SER A 321 7.73 -10.08 18.37
CA SER A 321 7.84 -11.08 19.43
C SER A 321 6.50 -11.24 20.15
N PRO A 322 5.44 -11.71 19.47
CA PRO A 322 4.06 -11.69 20.00
C PRO A 322 3.85 -12.52 21.28
N THR A 323 4.78 -13.42 21.61
CA THR A 323 4.74 -14.25 22.83
C THR A 323 5.59 -13.71 23.97
N ASP A 324 6.36 -12.64 23.74
CA ASP A 324 7.29 -12.07 24.70
C ASP A 324 7.02 -10.56 24.85
N THR A 325 6.56 -10.16 26.04
CA THR A 325 6.26 -8.77 26.37
C THR A 325 7.47 -8.00 26.89
N GLY A 326 8.60 -8.68 27.12
CA GLY A 326 9.85 -8.06 27.55
C GLY A 326 10.65 -7.47 26.38
N THR A 327 10.21 -7.72 25.15
CA THR A 327 10.92 -7.38 23.92
C THR A 327 9.97 -6.74 22.93
N THR A 328 10.45 -5.72 22.21
CA THR A 328 9.68 -5.04 21.17
C THR A 328 10.57 -4.84 19.94
N PRO A 329 10.70 -5.87 19.07
CA PRO A 329 11.46 -5.79 17.84
C PRO A 329 11.00 -4.64 16.94
N TYR A 330 11.95 -4.13 16.15
CA TYR A 330 11.66 -3.08 15.19
C TYR A 330 12.50 -3.22 13.92
N VAL A 331 12.08 -2.52 12.87
CA VAL A 331 12.71 -2.54 11.55
C VAL A 331 13.61 -1.31 11.39
N ILE A 332 14.79 -1.53 10.83
CA ILE A 332 15.77 -0.49 10.50
C ILE A 332 16.03 -0.52 9.00
N LEU A 333 16.04 0.64 8.37
CA LEU A 333 16.23 0.82 6.92
C LEU A 333 17.60 1.48 6.68
N PRO A 334 18.71 0.72 6.68
CA PRO A 334 20.06 1.28 6.57
C PRO A 334 20.39 1.83 5.18
N GLY A 335 19.71 1.37 4.13
CA GLY A 335 20.02 1.69 2.74
C GLY A 335 18.79 1.65 1.85
N ASN A 336 19.04 1.67 0.54
CA ASN A 336 17.98 1.70 -0.46
C ASN A 336 17.22 0.38 -0.50
N ILE A 337 15.91 0.46 -0.75
CA ILE A 337 15.06 -0.67 -1.07
C ILE A 337 14.39 -0.34 -2.39
N THR A 338 14.68 -1.11 -3.43
CA THR A 338 14.14 -0.86 -4.78
C THR A 338 13.55 -2.13 -5.35
N TYR A 339 12.71 -2.00 -6.37
CA TYR A 339 12.18 -3.14 -7.11
C TYR A 339 13.06 -3.49 -8.32
N ALA A 340 13.24 -4.79 -8.57
CA ALA A 340 13.91 -5.26 -9.78
C ALA A 340 13.09 -4.91 -11.04
N THR A 341 11.76 -4.91 -10.92
CA THR A 341 10.80 -4.50 -11.95
C THR A 341 9.69 -3.61 -11.35
N ASN A 342 9.26 -2.60 -12.10
CA ASN A 342 8.22 -1.64 -11.69
C ASN A 342 6.86 -1.90 -12.35
N ASP A 343 6.58 -3.15 -12.73
CA ASP A 343 5.35 -3.61 -13.40
C ASP A 343 4.33 -4.23 -12.43
N GLY A 344 4.63 -4.23 -11.14
CA GLY A 344 3.74 -4.72 -10.08
C GLY A 344 3.94 -6.19 -9.74
N THR A 345 4.91 -6.89 -10.34
CA THR A 345 5.28 -8.25 -9.90
C THR A 345 6.15 -8.22 -8.64
N ALA A 346 7.01 -7.21 -8.50
CA ALA A 346 7.75 -6.93 -7.29
C ALA A 346 6.89 -6.16 -6.27
N GLY A 347 7.17 -6.35 -4.98
CA GLY A 347 6.52 -5.60 -3.93
C GLY A 347 7.04 -5.99 -2.56
N PHE A 348 7.23 -4.99 -1.71
CA PHE A 348 7.83 -5.19 -0.39
C PHE A 348 6.90 -4.67 0.70
N THR A 349 6.66 -5.49 1.73
CA THR A 349 5.98 -5.05 2.95
C THR A 349 6.85 -5.37 4.16
N ALA A 350 7.16 -4.36 4.97
CA ALA A 350 7.82 -4.51 6.27
C ALA A 350 6.83 -4.19 7.39
N ILE A 351 6.60 -5.16 8.27
CA ILE A 351 5.75 -5.01 9.45
C ILE A 351 6.63 -5.06 10.70
N SER A 352 6.52 -4.03 11.53
CA SER A 352 7.21 -3.90 12.79
C SER A 352 6.21 -3.87 13.93
N GLU A 353 6.49 -4.62 14.99
CA GLU A 353 5.74 -4.51 16.24
C GLU A 353 5.84 -3.11 16.85
N SER A 354 7.01 -2.49 16.79
CA SER A 354 7.28 -1.16 17.32
C SER A 354 7.56 -0.16 16.18
N ASP A 355 8.81 0.28 16.01
CA ASP A 355 9.18 1.36 15.10
C ASP A 355 9.62 0.87 13.71
N VAL A 356 9.60 1.77 12.72
CA VAL A 356 10.35 1.61 11.47
C VAL A 356 11.29 2.80 11.36
N LEU A 357 12.59 2.57 11.52
CA LEU A 357 13.57 3.64 11.68
C LEU A 357 14.55 3.71 10.52
N ILE A 358 14.84 4.93 10.08
CA ILE A 358 16.01 5.22 9.24
C ILE A 358 17.16 5.60 10.19
N PRO A 359 18.30 4.88 10.18
CA PRO A 359 19.39 5.14 11.10
C PRO A 359 20.20 6.38 10.70
N LEU A 360 21.12 6.79 11.58
CA LEU A 360 22.07 7.88 11.31
C LEU A 360 22.82 7.65 9.99
N ASN A 361 23.44 6.47 9.83
CA ASN A 361 24.33 6.11 8.72
C ASN A 361 23.61 5.78 7.40
N SER A 362 22.39 6.29 7.20
CA SER A 362 21.63 6.14 5.95
C SER A 362 22.24 6.95 4.80
N PRO A 363 21.95 6.63 3.53
CA PRO A 363 22.48 7.35 2.37
C PRO A 363 22.10 8.84 2.33
N ASP A 364 22.91 9.68 1.68
CA ASP A 364 22.60 11.10 1.45
C ASP A 364 21.40 11.30 0.51
N VAL A 365 21.29 10.43 -0.48
CA VAL A 365 20.11 10.29 -1.33
C VAL A 365 19.60 8.86 -1.17
N MET A 366 18.47 8.73 -0.47
CA MET A 366 17.87 7.44 -0.12
C MET A 366 16.57 7.24 -0.89
N GLU A 367 16.41 6.04 -1.44
CA GLU A 367 15.19 5.61 -2.14
C GLU A 367 14.67 4.31 -1.55
N ILE A 368 13.42 4.34 -1.07
CA ILE A 368 12.76 3.19 -0.45
C ILE A 368 11.42 2.90 -1.12
N HIS A 369 11.27 1.69 -1.61
CA HIS A 369 10.07 1.19 -2.26
C HIS A 369 9.41 0.14 -1.35
N GLY A 370 8.14 0.32 -1.01
CA GLY A 370 7.40 -0.65 -0.19
C GLY A 370 6.35 -0.06 0.73
N ILE A 371 5.69 -0.96 1.46
CA ILE A 371 4.75 -0.66 2.53
C ILE A 371 5.46 -0.86 3.88
N PHE A 372 5.62 0.21 4.65
CA PHE A 372 6.31 0.22 5.93
C PHE A 372 5.31 0.43 7.06
N VAL A 373 5.16 -0.57 7.93
CA VAL A 373 4.14 -0.58 8.99
C VAL A 373 4.82 -0.57 10.35
N ALA A 374 4.74 0.56 11.05
CA ALA A 374 5.09 0.69 12.46
C ALA A 374 3.82 0.55 13.31
N HIS A 375 3.58 -0.65 13.87
CA HIS A 375 2.30 -0.99 14.48
C HIS A 375 2.06 -0.22 15.79
N ASN A 376 2.93 -0.35 16.79
CA ASN A 376 2.80 0.37 18.07
C ASN A 376 3.74 1.58 18.17
N GLY A 377 4.76 1.65 17.30
CA GLY A 377 5.74 2.71 17.29
C GLY A 377 5.49 3.73 16.18
N ARG A 378 6.58 4.28 15.66
CA ARG A 378 6.59 5.31 14.62
C ARG A 378 7.47 4.95 13.45
N TYR A 379 7.10 5.45 12.29
CA TYR A 379 8.04 5.59 11.18
C TYR A 379 8.84 6.89 11.32
N GLY A 380 10.17 6.85 11.18
CA GLY A 380 10.95 8.07 11.06
C GLY A 380 12.43 7.93 11.26
N ARG A 381 13.09 9.08 11.42
CA ARG A 381 14.52 9.20 11.72
C ARG A 381 14.67 9.97 13.02
N ASN A 382 15.53 9.51 13.93
CA ASN A 382 15.80 10.24 15.17
C ASN A 382 16.53 11.56 14.90
N HIS A 383 16.47 12.49 15.85
CA HIS A 383 17.26 13.71 15.81
C HIS A 383 18.69 13.39 16.23
N TYR A 384 19.64 13.74 15.37
CA TYR A 384 21.07 13.62 15.62
C TYR A 384 21.71 15.00 15.59
N THR A 385 22.76 15.21 16.38
CA THR A 385 23.41 16.51 16.55
C THR A 385 24.93 16.38 16.54
N THR A 386 25.62 17.43 16.12
CA THR A 386 27.08 17.59 16.18
C THR A 386 27.49 18.75 17.10
N ALA A 387 26.54 19.36 17.82
CA ALA A 387 26.74 20.60 18.57
C ALA A 387 25.90 20.65 19.87
N ASN A 388 25.98 19.59 20.67
CA ASN A 388 25.25 19.40 21.93
C ASN A 388 26.05 18.58 22.98
N GLY A 389 27.38 18.52 22.89
CA GLY A 389 28.22 17.99 23.97
C GLY A 389 28.14 16.47 24.10
N SER A 390 27.64 15.96 25.23
CA SER A 390 27.54 14.51 25.48
C SER A 390 26.56 13.79 24.55
N ASP A 391 25.69 14.55 23.89
CA ASP A 391 24.68 14.04 22.96
C ASP A 391 25.17 14.03 21.50
N ASP A 392 26.42 14.43 21.27
CA ASP A 392 26.98 14.51 19.93
C ASP A 392 27.21 13.12 19.33
N VAL A 393 26.89 13.02 18.04
CA VAL A 393 27.32 11.86 17.26
C VAL A 393 28.85 11.85 17.17
N PRO A 394 29.49 10.67 17.08
CA PRO A 394 30.93 10.61 16.86
C PRO A 394 31.33 11.37 15.60
N GLU A 395 32.51 11.99 15.59
CA GLU A 395 32.97 12.87 14.51
C GLU A 395 32.92 12.20 13.12
N SER A 396 33.19 10.89 13.06
CA SER A 396 33.10 10.08 11.83
C SER A 396 31.70 10.05 11.21
N TYR A 397 30.66 10.39 11.97
CA TYR A 397 29.26 10.42 11.53
C TYR A 397 28.70 11.83 11.34
N ASN A 398 29.51 12.88 11.51
CA ASN A 398 29.05 14.26 11.36
C ASN A 398 28.38 14.53 10.00
N SER A 399 28.94 13.98 8.93
CA SER A 399 28.41 14.13 7.57
C SER A 399 27.04 13.50 7.36
N TYR A 400 26.60 12.60 8.24
CA TYR A 400 25.33 11.92 8.13
C TYR A 400 24.19 12.65 8.84
N VAL A 401 24.47 13.69 9.64
CA VAL A 401 23.42 14.35 10.44
C VAL A 401 22.37 15.02 9.54
N ILE A 402 22.81 15.62 8.44
CA ILE A 402 21.98 16.22 7.41
C ILE A 402 22.14 15.42 6.12
N GLN A 403 21.02 15.03 5.51
CA GLN A 403 21.00 14.34 4.23
C GLN A 403 20.20 15.13 3.21
N SER A 404 20.47 14.91 1.93
CA SER A 404 19.90 15.68 0.82
C SER A 404 18.45 15.28 0.53
N GLN A 405 18.18 14.01 0.26
CA GLN A 405 16.86 13.59 -0.25
C GLN A 405 16.43 12.20 0.24
N LEU A 406 15.16 12.09 0.62
CA LEU A 406 14.48 10.81 0.85
C LEU A 406 13.31 10.68 -0.13
N THR A 407 13.31 9.63 -0.93
CA THR A 407 12.23 9.26 -1.83
C THR A 407 11.56 7.99 -1.30
N THR A 408 10.27 8.08 -1.01
CA THR A 408 9.43 6.97 -0.59
C THR A 408 8.43 6.65 -1.69
N VAL A 409 8.51 5.45 -2.27
CA VAL A 409 7.55 4.92 -3.24
C VAL A 409 6.76 3.78 -2.60
N GLY A 410 5.55 4.08 -2.14
CA GLY A 410 4.68 3.16 -1.42
C GLY A 410 4.00 3.83 -0.23
N THR A 411 3.90 3.10 0.87
CA THR A 411 3.02 3.49 1.99
C THR A 411 3.78 3.53 3.29
N ILE A 412 3.51 4.54 4.09
CA ILE A 412 3.93 4.59 5.50
C ILE A 412 2.70 4.50 6.40
N VAL A 413 2.65 3.44 7.20
CA VAL A 413 1.67 3.25 8.28
C VAL A 413 2.39 3.44 9.61
N SER A 414 1.90 4.36 10.45
CA SER A 414 2.58 4.70 11.70
C SER A 414 1.59 5.08 12.77
N SER A 415 1.59 4.35 13.89
CA SER A 415 0.74 4.71 15.03
C SER A 415 1.20 6.03 15.68
N GLY A 416 2.51 6.18 15.85
CA GLY A 416 3.14 7.39 16.33
C GLY A 416 3.34 8.47 15.26
N ARG A 417 3.78 9.65 15.71
CA ARG A 417 4.06 10.80 14.83
C ARG A 417 5.29 10.49 13.98
N THR A 418 5.15 10.71 12.67
CA THR A 418 6.26 10.56 11.73
C THR A 418 7.13 11.81 11.66
N GLY A 419 8.42 11.60 11.40
CA GLY A 419 9.38 12.68 11.25
C GLY A 419 10.72 12.17 10.75
N THR A 420 11.18 12.72 9.63
CA THR A 420 12.46 12.40 8.97
C THR A 420 13.35 13.63 8.78
N LYS A 421 12.90 14.79 9.27
CA LYS A 421 13.59 16.08 9.26
C LYS A 421 13.27 16.82 10.54
N TRP A 422 14.27 17.51 11.07
CA TRP A 422 14.21 18.29 12.29
C TRP A 422 14.65 19.71 12.00
N THR A 423 13.91 20.67 12.54
CA THR A 423 14.16 22.08 12.34
C THR A 423 14.21 22.78 13.68
N ASN A 424 15.18 23.68 13.85
CA ASN A 424 15.24 24.60 14.97
C ASN A 424 15.25 26.03 14.43
N SER A 425 14.32 26.88 14.90
CA SER A 425 14.16 28.27 14.44
C SER A 425 14.13 28.45 12.91
N GLY A 426 13.51 27.50 12.19
CA GLY A 426 13.38 27.54 10.73
C GLY A 426 14.59 27.02 9.95
N VAL A 427 15.67 26.61 10.64
CA VAL A 427 16.86 26.00 10.03
C VAL A 427 16.82 24.49 10.24
N THR A 428 17.15 23.72 9.20
CA THR A 428 17.29 22.26 9.30
C THR A 428 18.49 21.92 10.17
N THR A 429 18.28 21.15 11.24
CA THR A 429 19.35 20.71 12.15
C THR A 429 19.68 19.23 11.99
N SER A 430 18.76 18.42 11.47
CA SER A 430 18.99 16.99 11.25
C SER A 430 17.98 16.41 10.25
N GLY A 431 18.35 15.35 9.54
CA GLY A 431 17.47 14.60 8.64
C GLY A 431 17.52 15.03 7.19
N TYR A 432 16.52 14.61 6.42
CA TYR A 432 16.45 14.80 4.97
C TYR A 432 15.89 16.17 4.61
N GLN A 433 16.60 16.91 3.78
CA GLN A 433 16.22 18.27 3.40
C GLN A 433 15.01 18.31 2.47
N THR A 434 14.95 17.39 1.50
CA THR A 434 13.84 17.20 0.56
C THR A 434 13.23 15.82 0.74
N ARG A 435 11.89 15.73 0.74
CA ARG A 435 11.17 14.48 0.95
C ARG A 435 10.09 14.33 -0.12
N ILE A 436 10.20 13.26 -0.90
CA ILE A 436 9.29 12.95 -1.99
C ILE A 436 8.58 11.66 -1.62
N ASP A 437 7.26 11.73 -1.46
CA ASP A 437 6.44 10.61 -1.05
C ASP A 437 5.39 10.36 -2.14
N ALA A 438 5.34 9.15 -2.68
CA ALA A 438 4.35 8.74 -3.65
C ALA A 438 3.84 7.35 -3.32
N TYR A 439 2.53 7.14 -3.28
CA TYR A 439 1.98 5.79 -3.16
C TYR A 439 2.26 4.96 -4.43
N ASP A 440 2.36 3.64 -4.26
CA ASP A 440 2.50 2.71 -5.40
C ASP A 440 1.11 2.18 -5.78
N GLN A 441 0.60 2.65 -6.92
CA GLN A 441 -0.71 2.27 -7.45
C GLN A 441 -0.83 0.76 -7.73
N LEU A 442 0.28 0.11 -8.11
CA LEU A 442 0.27 -1.32 -8.41
C LEU A 442 0.17 -2.14 -7.12
N GLN A 443 0.81 -1.69 -6.02
CA GLN A 443 0.61 -2.33 -4.72
C GLN A 443 -0.77 -2.03 -4.11
N ALA A 444 -1.40 -0.89 -4.43
CA ALA A 444 -2.74 -0.58 -3.93
C ALA A 444 -3.78 -1.63 -4.33
N THR A 445 -3.61 -2.28 -5.49
CA THR A 445 -4.52 -3.29 -6.04
C THR A 445 -3.95 -4.73 -6.03
N ASN A 446 -2.63 -4.86 -5.86
CA ASN A 446 -1.93 -6.13 -5.78
C ASN A 446 -0.76 -6.07 -4.77
N PRO A 447 -1.03 -5.87 -3.47
CA PRO A 447 0.01 -5.72 -2.47
C PRO A 447 0.72 -7.07 -2.22
N PRO A 448 1.89 -7.05 -1.55
CA PRO A 448 2.51 -8.26 -1.03
C PRO A 448 1.58 -9.02 -0.05
N PRO A 449 1.75 -10.33 0.12
CA PRO A 449 0.87 -11.13 0.97
C PRO A 449 0.87 -10.64 2.42
N PHE A 450 -0.26 -10.73 3.11
CA PHE A 450 -0.40 -10.27 4.50
C PHE A 450 -0.15 -8.78 4.71
N THR A 451 -0.12 -7.97 3.65
CA THR A 451 -0.14 -6.51 3.80
C THR A 451 -1.43 -6.10 4.50
N PRO A 452 -1.36 -5.28 5.56
CA PRO A 452 -2.54 -4.87 6.32
C PRO A 452 -3.66 -4.25 5.47
N SER A 453 -4.88 -4.40 5.98
CA SER A 453 -6.08 -3.79 5.39
C SER A 453 -6.43 -2.50 6.11
N ALA A 454 -6.70 -1.43 5.36
CA ALA A 454 -7.18 -0.15 5.91
C ALA A 454 -8.69 -0.17 6.24
N SER A 455 -9.42 -1.16 5.73
CA SER A 455 -10.85 -1.35 5.98
C SER A 455 -11.16 -2.80 6.35
N VAL A 456 -12.22 -2.99 7.12
CA VAL A 456 -12.80 -4.31 7.44
C VAL A 456 -13.67 -4.84 6.30
N ASP A 457 -14.17 -3.95 5.46
CA ASP A 457 -15.08 -4.27 4.36
C ASP A 457 -14.31 -4.74 3.14
N HIS A 458 -14.87 -5.75 2.46
CA HIS A 458 -14.37 -6.20 1.18
C HIS A 458 -15.02 -5.40 0.06
N SER A 459 -14.23 -5.08 -0.97
CA SER A 459 -14.69 -4.37 -2.14
C SER A 459 -13.91 -4.79 -3.39
N TYR A 460 -14.39 -4.37 -4.56
CA TYR A 460 -13.62 -4.46 -5.78
C TYR A 460 -12.54 -3.37 -5.78
N VAL A 461 -11.31 -3.76 -5.46
CA VAL A 461 -10.15 -2.85 -5.45
C VAL A 461 -9.62 -2.60 -6.87
N LEU A 462 -9.95 -3.49 -7.80
CA LEU A 462 -9.65 -3.37 -9.22
C LEU A 462 -10.89 -3.80 -10.00
N TRP A 463 -11.26 -3.00 -10.99
CA TRP A 463 -12.33 -3.28 -11.94
C TRP A 463 -11.86 -2.89 -13.33
N ARG A 464 -12.04 -3.76 -14.33
CA ARG A 464 -11.74 -3.45 -15.74
C ARG A 464 -12.57 -4.31 -16.69
N GLU A 465 -12.87 -3.76 -17.85
CA GLU A 465 -13.32 -4.52 -19.02
C GLU A 465 -12.09 -5.15 -19.72
N GLN A 466 -12.23 -6.39 -20.20
CA GLN A 466 -11.18 -7.15 -20.90
C GLN A 466 -11.35 -7.17 -22.42
#